data_AF-A0AAD2C2X7-F1
#
_entry.id   AF-A0AAD2C2X7-F1
#
_cell.length_a   1.000
_cell.length_b   1.000
_cell.length_c   1.000
_cell.angle_alpha   90.00
_cell.angle_beta   90.00
_cell.angle_gamma   90.00
#
_symmetry.space_group_name_H-M   'P 1'
#
loop_
_entity.id
_entity.type
_entity.pdbx_description
1 polymer ?
#
loop_
_entity_poly.entity_id
_entity_poly.type
_entity_poly.pdbx_seq_one_letter_code
_entity_poly.pdbx_strand_id
1 'polypeptide(L)'
;MKSLTWHFVVAVLGAAATGAACAQSAPVSAVIDGDAAANTAGRVAVNQASGAGNVQANVAAVSTGEASVVSSQFVGRVRSGVSASSRLGGASFNGAAGLVSINQASGAGNAQVNAAVIAPNASVVQQQSHHIEPLADSALSGVAAQSRRQDAAPAAEARQDASIASTALRNTSGVVQVNQTAGTGNVVSNVFVLRPPAGTLF
;
A
#
# COMPACT_ATOMS: atom_id res chain seq x y z
N MET A 1 80.16 -10.53 -38.14
CA MET A 1 78.71 -10.30 -38.36
C MET A 1 78.05 -10.02 -37.01
N LYS A 2 76.88 -9.36 -36.95
CA LYS A 2 76.17 -9.05 -35.68
C LYS A 2 75.03 -10.05 -35.45
N SER A 3 74.98 -10.68 -34.28
CA SER A 3 73.88 -11.55 -33.85
C SER A 3 72.72 -10.73 -33.29
N LEU A 4 71.48 -11.12 -33.58
CA LEU A 4 70.26 -10.42 -33.17
C LEU A 4 69.48 -11.27 -32.16
N THR A 5 69.44 -10.86 -30.89
CA THR A 5 68.76 -11.59 -29.80
C THR A 5 67.31 -11.12 -29.63
N TRP A 6 66.36 -11.92 -30.12
CA TRP A 6 64.93 -11.71 -29.86
C TRP A 6 64.59 -11.97 -28.38
N HIS A 7 63.86 -11.03 -27.78
CA HIS A 7 63.35 -11.14 -26.42
C HIS A 7 61.84 -11.47 -26.49
N PHE A 8 61.47 -12.69 -26.15
CA PHE A 8 60.05 -13.07 -26.01
C PHE A 8 59.51 -12.58 -24.66
N VAL A 9 58.71 -11.52 -24.68
CA VAL A 9 57.96 -11.05 -23.51
C VAL A 9 56.62 -11.80 -23.47
N VAL A 10 56.49 -12.75 -22.53
CA VAL A 10 55.23 -13.45 -22.28
C VAL A 10 54.33 -12.59 -21.40
N ALA A 11 53.36 -11.91 -22.03
CA ALA A 11 52.35 -11.15 -21.32
C ALA A 11 51.30 -12.08 -20.70
N VAL A 12 51.42 -12.36 -19.40
CA VAL A 12 50.41 -13.12 -18.65
C VAL A 12 49.17 -12.23 -18.43
N LEU A 13 48.13 -12.41 -19.23
CA LEU A 13 46.82 -11.83 -18.95
C LEU A 13 46.20 -12.53 -17.73
N GLY A 14 46.37 -11.91 -16.56
CA GLY A 14 45.62 -12.28 -15.37
C GLY A 14 44.14 -11.98 -15.57
N ALA A 15 43.34 -13.02 -15.87
CA ALA A 15 41.90 -12.90 -15.96
C ALA A 15 41.31 -12.59 -14.57
N ALA A 16 41.13 -11.31 -14.27
CA ALA A 16 40.43 -10.87 -13.07
C ALA A 16 38.99 -11.39 -13.13
N ALA A 17 38.69 -12.41 -12.33
CA ALA A 17 37.36 -12.94 -12.17
C ALA A 17 36.49 -11.86 -11.51
N THR A 18 35.80 -11.06 -12.32
CA THR A 18 34.78 -10.12 -11.87
C THR A 18 33.65 -10.94 -11.27
N GLY A 19 33.73 -11.15 -9.96
CA GLY A 19 32.68 -11.83 -9.20
C GLY A 19 31.34 -11.20 -9.54
N ALA A 20 30.39 -12.02 -9.98
CA ALA A 20 29.08 -11.54 -10.38
C ALA A 20 28.37 -10.95 -9.17
N ALA A 21 28.50 -9.64 -8.97
CA ALA A 21 27.76 -8.89 -7.99
C ALA A 21 26.29 -8.97 -8.38
N CYS A 22 25.58 -9.95 -7.80
CA CYS A 22 24.15 -10.14 -7.99
C CYS A 22 23.47 -8.80 -7.69
N ALA A 23 22.95 -8.15 -8.75
CA ALA A 23 22.34 -6.84 -8.63
C ALA A 23 21.06 -6.95 -7.79
N GLN A 24 21.23 -6.79 -6.47
CA GLN A 24 20.13 -6.83 -5.52
C GLN A 24 19.20 -5.69 -5.89
N SER A 25 17.94 -6.04 -6.12
CA SER A 25 16.97 -5.11 -6.68
C SER A 25 16.82 -3.93 -5.72
N ALA A 26 17.00 -2.71 -6.25
CA ALA A 26 17.03 -1.49 -5.43
C ALA A 26 15.78 -1.40 -4.54
N PRO A 27 15.93 -0.99 -3.27
CA PRO A 27 14.81 -0.93 -2.35
C PRO A 27 13.75 0.05 -2.87
N VAL A 28 12.49 -0.35 -2.79
CA VAL A 28 11.35 0.46 -3.23
C VAL A 28 10.71 1.16 -2.03
N SER A 29 10.30 2.43 -2.22
CA SER A 29 9.74 3.27 -1.17
C SER A 29 8.51 4.03 -1.67
N ALA A 30 7.39 3.90 -0.96
CA ALA A 30 6.25 4.80 -1.10
C ALA A 30 6.22 5.73 0.12
N VAL A 31 6.20 7.05 -0.07
CA VAL A 31 6.27 8.02 1.04
C VAL A 31 5.21 9.10 0.87
N ILE A 32 4.52 9.39 1.96
CA ILE A 32 3.72 10.61 2.16
C ILE A 32 4.36 11.31 3.37
N ASP A 33 4.73 12.57 3.26
CA ASP A 33 5.48 13.31 4.30
C ASP A 33 5.11 14.82 4.24
N GLY A 34 5.75 15.66 5.06
CA GLY A 34 5.38 17.07 5.23
C GLY A 34 3.96 17.22 5.78
N ASP A 35 3.23 18.26 5.37
CA ASP A 35 1.86 18.57 5.81
C ASP A 35 0.78 17.98 4.88
N ALA A 36 1.08 16.88 4.17
CA ALA A 36 0.19 16.30 3.17
C ALA A 36 -1.18 15.91 3.79
N ALA A 37 -2.26 16.52 3.28
CA ALA A 37 -3.62 16.40 3.83
C ALA A 37 -3.79 16.85 5.30
N ALA A 38 -2.88 17.66 5.84
CA ALA A 38 -3.10 18.33 7.12
C ALA A 38 -4.31 19.30 7.05
N ASN A 39 -5.05 19.41 8.15
CA ASN A 39 -6.22 20.28 8.35
C ASN A 39 -7.33 20.16 7.30
N THR A 40 -7.42 19.04 6.58
CA THR A 40 -8.55 18.73 5.69
C THR A 40 -9.83 18.48 6.48
N ALA A 41 -11.00 18.68 5.87
CA ALA A 41 -12.29 18.33 6.48
C ALA A 41 -13.17 17.51 5.51
N GLY A 42 -13.91 16.52 6.03
CA GLY A 42 -14.73 15.62 5.22
C GLY A 42 -14.03 14.28 4.96
N ARG A 43 -14.36 13.57 3.87
CA ARG A 43 -13.72 12.27 3.58
C ARG A 43 -12.36 12.41 2.90
N VAL A 44 -11.38 11.68 3.42
CA VAL A 44 -10.04 11.44 2.87
C VAL A 44 -9.84 9.92 2.66
N ALA A 45 -9.23 9.49 1.56
CA ALA A 45 -8.99 8.07 1.28
C ALA A 45 -7.64 7.86 0.55
N VAL A 46 -6.80 6.95 1.06
CA VAL A 46 -5.41 6.76 0.62
C VAL A 46 -5.10 5.29 0.40
N ASN A 47 -4.47 4.96 -0.74
CA ASN A 47 -3.94 3.62 -1.03
C ASN A 47 -2.44 3.75 -1.31
N GLN A 48 -1.60 3.45 -0.32
CA GLN A 48 -0.15 3.54 -0.39
C GLN A 48 0.48 2.13 -0.41
N ALA A 49 1.21 1.77 -1.47
CA ALA A 49 1.81 0.46 -1.59
C ALA A 49 3.23 0.51 -2.14
N SER A 50 4.08 -0.35 -1.60
CA SER A 50 5.46 -0.56 -2.01
C SER A 50 5.73 -2.06 -2.18
N GLY A 51 6.50 -2.44 -3.19
CA GLY A 51 6.67 -3.84 -3.61
C GLY A 51 5.77 -4.21 -4.80
N ALA A 52 5.02 -5.32 -4.70
CA ALA A 52 4.39 -6.01 -5.82
C ALA A 52 2.98 -6.53 -5.47
N GLY A 53 2.13 -6.83 -6.46
CA GLY A 53 0.91 -7.65 -6.30
C GLY A 53 -0.19 -7.13 -5.37
N ASN A 54 0.01 -5.99 -4.70
CA ASN A 54 -0.84 -5.52 -3.60
C ASN A 54 -2.18 -4.96 -4.13
N VAL A 55 -3.30 -5.36 -3.53
CA VAL A 55 -4.63 -4.76 -3.75
C VAL A 55 -5.01 -3.88 -2.56
N GLN A 56 -5.62 -2.72 -2.79
CA GLN A 56 -6.03 -1.85 -1.69
C GLN A 56 -7.33 -1.10 -2.00
N ALA A 57 -8.39 -1.28 -1.24
CA ALA A 57 -9.72 -0.69 -1.41
C ALA A 57 -10.10 0.25 -0.25
N ASN A 58 -10.87 1.32 -0.46
CA ASN A 58 -11.24 2.25 0.62
C ASN A 58 -12.69 2.75 0.51
N VAL A 59 -13.62 2.03 1.10
CA VAL A 59 -14.98 1.83 0.62
C VAL A 59 -16.05 2.70 1.39
N ALA A 60 -16.36 3.95 0.98
CA ALA A 60 -17.30 4.87 1.73
C ALA A 60 -17.91 6.12 1.04
N ALA A 61 -18.93 6.75 1.69
CA ALA A 61 -19.50 8.11 1.43
C ALA A 61 -19.90 8.87 2.76
N VAL A 62 -20.99 9.69 2.83
CA VAL A 62 -21.50 10.70 3.85
C VAL A 62 -22.91 10.60 4.57
N SER A 63 -23.12 10.66 5.93
CA SER A 63 -24.24 11.41 6.68
C SER A 63 -24.45 11.05 8.21
N THR A 64 -25.65 11.10 8.88
CA THR A 64 -25.84 11.15 10.39
C THR A 64 -26.51 9.94 11.20
N GLY A 65 -26.19 8.64 10.95
CA GLY A 65 -26.75 7.34 11.54
C GLY A 65 -27.07 6.03 10.65
N GLU A 66 -26.10 5.14 10.25
CA GLU A 66 -26.11 3.83 9.44
C GLU A 66 -26.42 3.70 7.88
N ALA A 67 -25.63 3.23 6.86
CA ALA A 67 -24.19 2.97 6.49
C ALA A 67 -23.86 2.41 4.98
N SER A 68 -23.23 3.09 3.94
CA SER A 68 -22.67 2.54 2.61
C SER A 68 -21.64 3.32 1.67
N VAL A 69 -20.95 2.71 0.66
CA VAL A 69 -20.14 3.21 -0.58
C VAL A 69 -18.66 2.65 -0.77
N VAL A 70 -17.78 2.98 -1.80
CA VAL A 70 -16.63 2.14 -2.38
C VAL A 70 -15.25 2.83 -2.79
N SER A 71 -14.05 2.14 -2.83
CA SER A 71 -12.78 2.45 -3.63
C SER A 71 -11.81 1.23 -3.86
N SER A 72 -10.70 1.33 -4.66
CA SER A 72 -9.74 0.23 -5.04
C SER A 72 -8.32 0.66 -5.52
N GLN A 73 -7.40 -0.31 -5.69
CA GLN A 73 -6.00 -0.23 -6.22
C GLN A 73 -5.51 -1.66 -6.54
N PHE A 74 -4.62 -1.84 -7.52
CA PHE A 74 -3.80 -3.05 -7.72
C PHE A 74 -2.38 -2.66 -8.16
N VAL A 75 -1.36 -3.18 -7.47
CA VAL A 75 0.06 -3.08 -7.85
C VAL A 75 0.46 -4.32 -8.63
N GLY A 76 1.13 -4.14 -9.78
CA GLY A 76 1.56 -5.25 -10.64
C GLY A 76 2.67 -6.13 -10.07
N ARG A 77 3.12 -7.13 -10.85
CA ARG A 77 4.32 -7.90 -10.50
C ARG A 77 5.57 -7.02 -10.61
N VAL A 78 6.07 -6.56 -9.47
CA VAL A 78 7.51 -6.38 -9.25
C VAL A 78 8.05 -7.71 -8.68
N ARG A 79 9.37 -7.93 -8.77
CA ARG A 79 10.03 -9.19 -8.41
C ARG A 79 9.80 -9.56 -6.93
N SER A 80 9.62 -10.85 -6.62
CA SER A 80 9.71 -11.31 -5.23
C SER A 80 11.12 -11.11 -4.70
N GLY A 81 11.27 -10.66 -3.45
CA GLY A 81 12.59 -10.41 -2.85
C GLY A 81 13.16 -9.00 -3.00
N VAL A 82 12.35 -8.00 -3.34
CA VAL A 82 12.75 -6.59 -3.23
C VAL A 82 12.43 -6.07 -1.84
N SER A 83 13.40 -5.43 -1.18
CA SER A 83 13.14 -4.71 0.07
C SER A 83 12.16 -3.56 -0.19
N ALA A 84 11.06 -3.53 0.56
CA ALA A 84 9.94 -2.63 0.31
C ALA A 84 9.62 -1.82 1.57
N SER A 85 9.43 -0.52 1.40
CA SER A 85 9.06 0.38 2.50
C SER A 85 7.89 1.29 2.13
N SER A 86 7.00 1.52 3.08
CA SER A 86 5.92 2.50 2.98
C SER A 86 5.88 3.36 4.23
N ARG A 87 5.92 4.69 4.09
CA ARG A 87 5.96 5.64 5.22
C ARG A 87 4.86 6.68 5.13
N LEU A 88 4.12 6.85 6.23
CA LEU A 88 3.34 8.05 6.55
C LEU A 88 4.22 8.92 7.46
N GLY A 89 4.48 10.16 7.06
CA GLY A 89 5.53 11.01 7.61
C GLY A 89 5.06 12.39 8.01
N GLY A 90 6.02 13.26 8.35
CA GLY A 90 5.79 14.67 8.68
C GLY A 90 4.62 14.89 9.64
N ALA A 91 3.84 15.91 9.34
CA ALA A 91 2.53 16.18 9.92
C ALA A 91 1.41 15.82 8.93
N SER A 92 1.59 14.77 8.10
CA SER A 92 0.59 14.39 7.12
C SER A 92 -0.69 13.93 7.80
N PHE A 93 -1.85 14.42 7.35
CA PHE A 93 -3.16 14.26 8.00
C PHE A 93 -3.30 14.96 9.36
N ASN A 94 -2.35 15.78 9.81
CA ASN A 94 -2.43 16.48 11.09
C ASN A 94 -3.58 17.50 11.07
N GLY A 95 -4.58 17.34 11.94
CA GLY A 95 -5.80 18.15 11.95
C GLY A 95 -6.89 17.68 11.00
N ALA A 96 -6.73 16.54 10.31
CA ALA A 96 -7.73 16.05 9.38
C ALA A 96 -9.04 15.64 10.09
N ALA A 97 -10.09 16.40 9.82
CA ALA A 97 -11.44 16.23 10.35
C ALA A 97 -12.34 15.44 9.39
N GLY A 98 -13.36 14.77 9.91
CA GLY A 98 -14.34 14.03 9.11
C GLY A 98 -14.01 12.54 9.04
N LEU A 99 -13.62 12.04 7.87
CA LEU A 99 -13.53 10.60 7.61
C LEU A 99 -12.25 10.24 6.85
N VAL A 100 -11.19 9.86 7.54
CA VAL A 100 -9.92 9.41 6.94
C VAL A 100 -9.91 7.89 6.76
N SER A 101 -9.39 7.39 5.64
CA SER A 101 -9.18 5.97 5.34
C SER A 101 -7.81 5.76 4.68
N ILE A 102 -6.97 4.84 5.16
CA ILE A 102 -5.59 4.65 4.67
C ILE A 102 -5.24 3.15 4.55
N ASN A 103 -4.95 2.66 3.36
CA ASN A 103 -4.20 1.42 3.20
C ASN A 103 -2.71 1.75 3.02
N GLN A 104 -1.87 0.95 3.65
CA GLN A 104 -0.41 1.05 3.61
C GLN A 104 0.17 -0.37 3.55
N ALA A 105 0.86 -0.73 2.47
CA ALA A 105 1.46 -2.06 2.25
C ALA A 105 2.94 -1.98 1.87
N SER A 106 3.72 -2.95 2.32
CA SER A 106 5.14 -3.10 1.98
C SER A 106 5.49 -4.57 1.74
N GLY A 107 5.70 -4.96 0.48
CA GLY A 107 6.01 -6.33 0.08
C GLY A 107 5.09 -6.79 -1.06
N ALA A 108 4.78 -8.09 -1.13
CA ALA A 108 4.15 -8.70 -2.30
C ALA A 108 2.71 -9.22 -2.05
N GLY A 109 1.79 -9.03 -2.99
CA GLY A 109 0.50 -9.75 -3.01
C GLY A 109 -0.49 -9.43 -1.89
N ASN A 110 -0.36 -8.28 -1.20
CA ASN A 110 -1.18 -7.94 -0.03
C ASN A 110 -2.51 -7.27 -0.44
N ALA A 111 -3.67 -7.82 -0.08
CA ALA A 111 -4.99 -7.18 -0.22
C ALA A 111 -5.39 -6.38 1.04
N GLN A 112 -6.02 -5.21 0.94
CA GLN A 112 -6.42 -4.40 2.12
C GLN A 112 -7.69 -3.55 1.85
N VAL A 113 -8.63 -3.36 2.79
CA VAL A 113 -9.84 -2.51 2.60
C VAL A 113 -10.12 -1.54 3.77
N ASN A 114 -10.38 -0.22 3.62
CA ASN A 114 -10.97 0.62 4.71
C ASN A 114 -12.22 1.43 4.31
N ALA A 115 -13.34 1.15 4.96
CA ALA A 115 -14.66 1.19 4.35
C ALA A 115 -15.72 1.89 5.20
N ALA A 116 -15.61 3.19 5.42
CA ALA A 116 -16.59 3.93 6.22
C ALA A 116 -17.90 4.33 5.51
N VAL A 117 -18.36 3.51 4.58
CA VAL A 117 -19.75 3.11 4.39
C VAL A 117 -20.81 4.00 5.11
N ILE A 118 -21.25 5.18 4.56
CA ILE A 118 -22.38 6.07 5.01
C ILE A 118 -23.04 6.90 3.82
N ALA A 119 -24.36 7.24 3.75
CA ALA A 119 -25.09 7.86 2.57
C ALA A 119 -26.52 8.56 2.83
N PRO A 120 -27.71 8.29 2.20
CA PRO A 120 -29.08 8.70 2.71
C PRO A 120 -29.58 8.14 4.08
N ASN A 121 -30.76 7.52 4.35
CA ASN A 121 -31.17 7.01 5.71
C ASN A 121 -31.25 5.45 5.88
N ALA A 122 -31.53 4.87 7.08
CA ALA A 122 -31.40 3.42 7.41
C ALA A 122 -31.94 2.44 6.35
N SER A 123 -33.26 2.38 6.11
CA SER A 123 -33.84 1.50 5.08
C SER A 123 -33.24 1.74 3.69
N VAL A 124 -33.00 3.01 3.35
CA VAL A 124 -32.41 3.41 2.07
C VAL A 124 -30.90 3.11 2.03
N VAL A 125 -30.31 2.49 3.06
CA VAL A 125 -28.91 2.02 3.03
C VAL A 125 -28.79 0.54 2.88
N GLN A 126 -29.75 -0.22 3.39
CA GLN A 126 -29.71 -1.66 3.21
C GLN A 126 -29.92 -1.98 1.70
N GLN A 127 -30.52 -1.05 0.96
CA GLN A 127 -30.48 -0.98 -0.50
C GLN A 127 -29.08 -0.69 -1.11
N GLN A 128 -28.19 0.04 -0.42
CA GLN A 128 -26.85 0.37 -0.90
C GLN A 128 -25.77 -0.59 -0.39
N SER A 129 -25.92 -1.21 0.78
CA SER A 129 -24.90 -2.08 1.41
C SER A 129 -24.69 -3.37 0.62
N HIS A 130 -25.76 -3.91 0.04
CA HIS A 130 -25.71 -5.00 -0.92
C HIS A 130 -24.92 -4.68 -2.21
N HIS A 131 -24.61 -3.41 -2.50
CA HIS A 131 -23.72 -3.00 -3.59
C HIS A 131 -22.26 -2.79 -3.15
N ILE A 132 -21.91 -3.08 -1.90
CA ILE A 132 -20.59 -2.81 -1.31
C ILE A 132 -19.78 -4.10 -1.18
N GLU A 133 -20.35 -5.08 -0.48
CA GLU A 133 -19.68 -6.36 -0.18
C GLU A 133 -19.15 -7.08 -1.44
N PRO A 134 -19.88 -7.14 -2.58
CA PRO A 134 -19.37 -7.81 -3.78
C PRO A 134 -18.12 -7.18 -4.39
N LEU A 135 -17.84 -5.90 -4.12
CA LEU A 135 -16.62 -5.23 -4.59
C LEU A 135 -15.44 -5.44 -3.65
N ALA A 136 -15.67 -5.68 -2.35
CA ALA A 136 -14.65 -6.24 -1.48
C ALA A 136 -14.29 -7.66 -1.95
N ASP A 137 -15.28 -8.56 -2.10
CA ASP A 137 -15.06 -9.94 -2.53
C ASP A 137 -14.37 -10.05 -3.90
N SER A 138 -14.72 -9.18 -4.85
CA SER A 138 -14.05 -9.12 -6.16
C SER A 138 -12.57 -8.73 -6.04
N ALA A 139 -12.25 -7.74 -5.20
CA ALA A 139 -10.88 -7.30 -4.95
C ALA A 139 -10.04 -8.38 -4.24
N LEU A 140 -10.64 -9.10 -3.30
CA LEU A 140 -10.04 -10.19 -2.55
C LEU A 140 -9.77 -11.43 -3.43
N SER A 141 -10.77 -11.84 -4.23
CA SER A 141 -10.70 -13.02 -5.11
C SER A 141 -9.71 -12.81 -6.27
N GLY A 142 -9.54 -11.58 -6.76
CA GLY A 142 -8.53 -11.23 -7.75
C GLY A 142 -7.10 -11.56 -7.31
N VAL A 143 -6.74 -11.27 -6.05
CA VAL A 143 -5.42 -11.65 -5.49
C VAL A 143 -5.27 -13.16 -5.38
N ALA A 144 -6.31 -13.88 -4.98
CA ALA A 144 -6.29 -15.35 -4.87
C ALA A 144 -5.98 -16.04 -6.22
N ALA A 145 -6.38 -15.44 -7.35
CA ALA A 145 -6.02 -15.89 -8.70
C ALA A 145 -4.62 -15.41 -9.16
N GLN A 146 -4.13 -14.27 -8.63
CA GLN A 146 -2.84 -13.69 -8.99
C GLN A 146 -1.67 -14.41 -8.29
N SER A 147 -1.81 -14.68 -6.99
CA SER A 147 -0.79 -15.34 -6.15
C SER A 147 -0.58 -16.81 -6.52
N ARG A 148 -1.64 -17.49 -6.99
CA ARG A 148 -1.57 -18.89 -7.49
C ARG A 148 -0.69 -19.07 -8.74
N ARG A 149 -0.21 -17.98 -9.35
CA ARG A 149 0.71 -17.99 -10.50
C ARG A 149 2.10 -17.41 -10.17
N GLN A 150 2.43 -17.21 -8.89
CA GLN A 150 3.71 -16.62 -8.47
C GLN A 150 4.74 -17.69 -8.13
N ASP A 151 5.16 -18.45 -9.14
CA ASP A 151 6.40 -19.21 -9.11
C ASP A 151 7.58 -18.24 -8.88
N ALA A 152 8.14 -18.25 -7.67
CA ALA A 152 9.38 -17.57 -7.33
C ALA A 152 10.06 -18.30 -6.17
N ALA A 153 11.32 -18.70 -6.35
CA ALA A 153 12.15 -19.26 -5.30
C ALA A 153 12.37 -18.26 -4.14
N PRO A 154 12.65 -18.73 -2.91
CA PRO A 154 12.90 -17.84 -1.77
C PRO A 154 14.10 -16.92 -2.06
N ALA A 155 13.85 -15.62 -2.00
CA ALA A 155 14.85 -14.58 -2.18
C ALA A 155 15.33 -14.05 -0.82
N ALA A 156 16.62 -13.78 -0.71
CA ALA A 156 17.28 -13.43 0.55
C ALA A 156 16.78 -12.11 1.17
N GLU A 157 16.58 -12.13 2.50
CA GLU A 157 16.43 -10.99 3.45
C GLU A 157 15.87 -9.66 2.90
N ALA A 158 14.77 -9.73 2.15
CA ALA A 158 14.07 -8.56 1.66
C ALA A 158 13.35 -7.83 2.81
N ARG A 159 13.92 -6.74 3.32
CA ARG A 159 13.35 -5.98 4.43
C ARG A 159 12.04 -5.33 4.01
N GLN A 160 10.96 -5.66 4.71
CA GLN A 160 9.61 -5.12 4.48
C GLN A 160 9.21 -4.25 5.67
N ASP A 161 8.84 -2.99 5.45
CA ASP A 161 8.67 -1.99 6.51
C ASP A 161 7.57 -0.96 6.21
N ALA A 162 6.45 -1.05 6.93
CA ALA A 162 5.43 -0.01 6.94
C ALA A 162 5.50 0.78 8.25
N SER A 163 5.66 2.10 8.17
CA SER A 163 5.75 2.99 9.34
C SER A 163 4.83 4.21 9.25
N ILE A 164 4.36 4.68 10.41
CA ILE A 164 3.59 5.93 10.56
C ILE A 164 4.28 6.81 11.60
N ALA A 165 4.53 8.07 11.27
CA ALA A 165 5.16 9.03 12.16
C ALA A 165 4.21 9.46 13.29
N SER A 166 4.75 9.62 14.51
CA SER A 166 4.00 10.09 15.70
C SER A 166 3.51 11.54 15.60
N THR A 167 3.79 12.22 14.49
CA THR A 167 3.38 13.57 14.13
C THR A 167 2.30 13.62 13.04
N ALA A 168 2.09 12.53 12.29
CA ALA A 168 1.18 12.48 11.14
C ALA A 168 -0.29 12.67 11.58
N LEU A 169 -0.92 11.62 12.09
CA LEU A 169 -2.33 11.60 12.50
C LEU A 169 -2.59 12.33 13.85
N ARG A 170 -1.89 13.44 14.12
CA ARG A 170 -2.18 14.33 15.26
C ARG A 170 -3.43 15.16 14.99
N ASN A 171 -4.15 15.55 16.03
CA ASN A 171 -5.31 16.45 15.95
C ASN A 171 -6.43 16.03 14.97
N THR A 172 -6.41 14.81 14.44
CA THR A 172 -7.47 14.28 13.56
C THR A 172 -8.77 14.17 14.32
N SER A 173 -9.90 14.41 13.66
CA SER A 173 -11.23 14.33 14.28
C SER A 173 -12.25 13.64 13.38
N GLY A 174 -13.32 13.09 13.98
CA GLY A 174 -14.23 12.18 13.30
C GLY A 174 -13.68 10.75 13.27
N VAL A 175 -13.74 10.08 12.11
CA VAL A 175 -13.41 8.66 11.92
C VAL A 175 -12.11 8.52 11.16
N VAL A 176 -11.13 7.81 11.71
CA VAL A 176 -9.86 7.49 11.04
C VAL A 176 -9.73 5.96 10.95
N GLN A 177 -9.52 5.46 9.74
CA GLN A 177 -9.34 4.04 9.44
C GLN A 177 -7.97 3.80 8.81
N VAL A 178 -7.20 2.82 9.29
CA VAL A 178 -5.89 2.48 8.73
C VAL A 178 -5.68 0.96 8.67
N ASN A 179 -5.19 0.47 7.53
CA ASN A 179 -4.64 -0.86 7.34
C ASN A 179 -3.14 -0.76 7.04
N GLN A 180 -2.28 -1.20 7.94
CA GLN A 180 -0.83 -1.13 7.78
C GLN A 180 -0.24 -2.55 7.70
N THR A 181 0.43 -2.91 6.61
CA THR A 181 1.06 -4.22 6.41
C THR A 181 2.50 -4.12 5.91
N ALA A 182 3.32 -5.02 6.41
CA ALA A 182 4.60 -5.39 5.83
C ALA A 182 4.62 -6.92 5.72
N GLY A 183 5.02 -7.48 4.58
CA GLY A 183 5.00 -8.92 4.34
C GLY A 183 4.51 -9.30 2.93
N THR A 184 4.24 -10.59 2.76
CA THR A 184 3.75 -11.16 1.50
C THR A 184 2.43 -11.91 1.71
N GLY A 185 1.42 -11.60 0.89
CA GLY A 185 0.13 -12.28 0.84
C GLY A 185 -0.89 -11.87 1.92
N ASN A 186 -0.64 -10.79 2.68
CA ASN A 186 -1.56 -10.34 3.74
C ASN A 186 -2.91 -9.91 3.17
N VAL A 187 -4.02 -10.25 3.81
CA VAL A 187 -5.39 -9.88 3.38
C VAL A 187 -6.11 -9.15 4.53
N VAL A 188 -6.64 -7.94 4.28
CA VAL A 188 -7.14 -7.01 5.33
C VAL A 188 -8.43 -6.30 4.89
N SER A 189 -9.30 -5.89 5.84
CA SER A 189 -10.53 -5.11 5.63
C SER A 189 -10.95 -4.32 6.90
N ASN A 190 -11.77 -3.25 6.82
CA ASN A 190 -12.03 -2.28 7.91
C ASN A 190 -13.31 -1.44 7.60
N VAL A 191 -14.22 -1.12 8.55
CA VAL A 191 -15.62 -0.61 8.29
C VAL A 191 -16.12 0.46 9.30
N PHE A 192 -17.14 1.29 8.98
CA PHE A 192 -17.84 2.26 9.90
C PHE A 192 -19.33 2.58 9.49
N VAL A 193 -20.11 3.31 10.32
CA VAL A 193 -21.61 3.40 10.31
C VAL A 193 -22.18 4.82 10.69
N LEU A 194 -22.98 5.49 9.81
CA LEU A 194 -23.64 6.84 9.88
C LEU A 194 -24.57 7.03 8.59
N ARG A 195 -25.40 8.11 8.33
CA ARG A 195 -26.91 8.05 8.03
C ARG A 195 -28.08 9.06 8.50
N PRO A 196 -28.63 10.16 7.91
CA PRO A 196 -29.26 11.20 8.74
C PRO A 196 -30.78 11.09 9.08
N PRO A 197 -31.20 11.46 10.31
CA PRO A 197 -32.57 11.79 10.69
C PRO A 197 -33.03 13.22 10.32
N ALA A 198 -34.33 13.39 10.09
CA ALA A 198 -34.95 14.70 9.92
C ALA A 198 -35.03 15.49 11.24
N GLY A 199 -34.84 16.81 11.18
CA GLY A 199 -34.99 17.72 12.34
C GLY A 199 -33.78 17.84 13.26
N THR A 200 -32.62 17.30 12.88
CA THR A 200 -31.36 17.51 13.61
C THR A 200 -30.74 18.88 13.29
N LEU A 201 -30.30 19.58 14.34
CA LEU A 201 -29.45 20.78 14.25
C LEU A 201 -28.06 20.45 14.83
N PHE A 202 -27.04 21.12 14.30
CA PHE A 202 -25.64 21.04 14.70
C PHE A 202 -25.21 22.35 15.38
#